data_AF-A0A1V4VRA3-F1
#
_entry.id   AF-A0A1V4VRA3-F1
#
_cell.length_a   1.000
_cell.length_b   1.000
_cell.length_c   1.000
_cell.angle_alpha   90.00
_cell.angle_beta   90.00
_cell.angle_gamma   90.00
#
_symmetry.space_group_name_H-M   'P 1'
#
loop_
_entity.id
_entity.type
_entity.pdbx_description
1 polymer ?
#
loop_
_entity_poly.entity_id
_entity_poly.type
_entity_poly.pdbx_seq_one_letter_code
_entity_poly.pdbx_strand_id
1 'polypeptide(L)'
;MAKTFQESLIQFIVAMIIGWLIMYLVPANTFYTIYLPISFFGLFYVMALGAIGRGWPVAPPEGIWKPGMSKSVPGICMTLLWIVLSIITMLVVTKGWPGTPLFPVTMNFGILLFMTTLWYALSWGAYPIAKKSGMVNLIGGAVIILVVTGIVWSILANFKDTAWVGAPFDPKGLFQVDFMFGLAIWIIAWIQIFGLSMQNYPFYKLGEPVGQIVLTIVVVLLGYFSWTTTLNFMSPSVSFAAVAGSIIGWTLFHSVIFAYHPNAKYAQPVRGIYNLIIVAVMTAIWIPLLRCILQPVLAKATAAGLPFDISSVGVFYTLHVVAILLLVHNFFWLKAPLTPPAPPIGPEEIPQVQDPGPEDDKNVIKG
;
A
#
# COMPACT_ATOMS: atom_id res chain seq x y z
N MET A 1 -20.67 -2.22 16.80
CA MET A 1 -19.50 -1.41 16.37
C MET A 1 -18.24 -1.65 17.22
N ALA A 2 -18.34 -1.74 18.56
CA ALA A 2 -17.17 -1.96 19.44
C ALA A 2 -16.36 -3.24 19.13
N LYS A 3 -17.04 -4.36 18.81
CA LYS A 3 -16.39 -5.64 18.49
C LYS A 3 -15.50 -5.57 17.24
N THR A 4 -15.99 -5.01 16.13
CA THR A 4 -15.23 -4.91 14.88
C THR A 4 -13.98 -4.05 15.01
N PHE A 5 -14.09 -2.94 15.74
CA PHE A 5 -12.94 -2.08 16.04
C PHE A 5 -11.90 -2.80 16.91
N GLN A 6 -12.35 -3.50 17.96
CA GLN A 6 -11.48 -4.30 18.82
C GLN A 6 -10.75 -5.40 18.04
N GLU A 7 -11.45 -6.13 17.16
CA GLU A 7 -10.84 -7.14 16.30
C GLU A 7 -9.80 -6.54 15.34
N SER A 8 -10.09 -5.38 14.74
CA SER A 8 -9.14 -4.65 13.91
C SER A 8 -7.90 -4.20 14.69
N LEU A 9 -8.07 -3.73 15.92
CA LEU A 9 -6.97 -3.32 16.79
C LEU A 9 -6.09 -4.52 17.17
N ILE A 10 -6.70 -5.65 17.53
CA ILE A 10 -5.96 -6.89 17.82
C ILE A 10 -5.18 -7.33 16.58
N GLN A 11 -5.81 -7.37 15.41
CA GLN A 11 -5.14 -7.72 14.16
C GLN A 11 -3.94 -6.81 13.88
N PHE A 12 -4.12 -5.50 14.06
CA PHE A 12 -3.07 -4.50 13.87
C PHE A 12 -1.88 -4.73 14.81
N ILE A 13 -2.14 -4.90 16.11
CA ILE A 13 -1.11 -5.15 17.12
C ILE A 13 -0.38 -6.48 16.85
N VAL A 14 -1.11 -7.53 16.50
CA VAL A 14 -0.50 -8.84 16.18
C VAL A 14 0.38 -8.72 14.94
N ALA A 15 -0.07 -8.02 13.89
CA ALA A 15 0.75 -7.78 12.69
C ALA A 15 2.01 -6.96 13.01
N MET A 16 1.91 -5.98 13.91
CA MET A 16 3.07 -5.22 14.40
C MET A 16 4.08 -6.13 15.11
N ILE A 17 3.63 -6.97 16.03
CA ILE A 17 4.50 -7.88 16.78
C ILE A 17 5.17 -8.88 15.84
N ILE A 18 4.40 -9.53 14.97
CA ILE A 18 4.93 -10.48 13.98
C ILE A 18 5.93 -9.79 13.06
N GLY A 19 5.58 -8.60 12.56
CA GLY A 19 6.47 -7.86 11.66
C GLY A 19 7.79 -7.46 12.34
N TRP A 20 7.73 -7.13 13.63
CA TRP A 20 8.91 -6.76 14.39
C TRP A 20 9.81 -7.98 14.59
N LEU A 21 9.20 -9.11 14.96
CA LEU A 21 9.90 -10.38 15.11
C LEU A 21 10.54 -10.83 13.80
N ILE A 22 9.87 -10.67 12.65
CA ILE A 22 10.46 -10.97 11.34
C ILE A 22 11.72 -10.14 11.11
N MET A 23 11.66 -8.81 11.27
CA MET A 23 12.82 -7.94 11.05
C MET A 23 13.95 -8.21 12.06
N TYR A 24 13.60 -8.55 13.30
CA TYR A 24 14.57 -8.81 14.35
C TYR A 24 15.23 -10.19 14.21
N LEU A 25 14.49 -11.23 13.83
CA LEU A 25 14.99 -12.61 13.77
C LEU A 25 15.66 -12.93 12.43
N VAL A 26 15.12 -12.47 11.30
CA VAL A 26 15.71 -12.72 9.98
C VAL A 26 17.06 -12.00 9.85
N PRO A 27 18.14 -12.64 9.38
CA PRO A 27 19.45 -11.98 9.19
C PRO A 27 19.31 -10.67 8.40
N ALA A 28 19.99 -9.61 8.86
CA ALA A 28 19.81 -8.27 8.30
C ALA A 28 20.12 -8.25 6.79
N ASN A 29 21.22 -8.85 6.35
CA ASN A 29 21.54 -8.94 4.92
C ASN A 29 20.41 -9.61 4.14
N THR A 30 19.90 -10.77 4.56
CA THR A 30 18.77 -11.44 3.90
C THR A 30 17.52 -10.56 3.86
N PHE A 31 17.19 -9.88 4.95
CA PHE A 31 16.01 -9.02 4.99
C PHE A 31 16.14 -7.83 4.03
N TYR A 32 17.23 -7.07 4.12
CA TYR A 32 17.37 -5.80 3.42
C TYR A 32 17.82 -5.94 1.96
N THR A 33 18.60 -6.96 1.60
CA THR A 33 19.14 -7.11 0.24
C THR A 33 18.35 -8.11 -0.61
N ILE A 34 17.50 -8.95 0.00
CA ILE A 34 16.69 -9.94 -0.72
C ILE A 34 15.20 -9.68 -0.50
N TYR A 35 14.71 -9.78 0.74
CA TYR A 35 13.27 -9.64 1.01
C TYR A 35 12.74 -8.26 0.63
N LEU A 36 13.41 -7.19 1.07
CA LEU A 36 12.94 -5.82 0.87
C LEU A 36 12.77 -5.47 -0.62
N PRO A 37 13.75 -5.71 -1.52
CA PRO A 37 13.53 -5.55 -2.96
C PRO A 37 12.37 -6.40 -3.51
N ILE A 38 12.27 -7.67 -3.11
CA ILE A 38 11.20 -8.58 -3.57
C ILE A 38 9.82 -8.07 -3.12
N SER A 39 9.74 -7.49 -1.92
CA SER A 39 8.49 -7.05 -1.32
C SER A 39 7.79 -5.93 -2.10
N PHE A 40 8.51 -5.15 -2.93
CA PHE A 40 7.89 -4.18 -3.85
C PHE A 40 7.02 -4.87 -4.92
N PHE A 41 7.50 -6.00 -5.47
CA PHE A 41 6.69 -6.82 -6.38
C PHE A 41 5.53 -7.49 -5.63
N GLY A 42 5.76 -7.84 -4.37
CA GLY A 42 4.69 -8.26 -3.46
C GLY A 42 3.59 -7.20 -3.32
N LEU A 43 3.96 -5.95 -3.10
CA LEU A 43 3.03 -4.84 -3.00
C LEU A 43 2.28 -4.57 -4.33
N PHE A 44 2.94 -4.75 -5.47
CA PHE A 44 2.25 -4.76 -6.77
C PHE A 44 1.18 -5.86 -6.81
N TYR A 45 1.56 -7.11 -6.53
CA TYR A 45 0.63 -8.23 -6.66
C TYR A 45 -0.47 -8.27 -5.60
N VAL A 46 -0.24 -7.76 -4.39
CA VAL A 46 -1.31 -7.70 -3.39
C VAL A 46 -2.44 -6.78 -3.85
N MET A 47 -2.10 -5.66 -4.50
CA MET A 47 -3.06 -4.74 -5.10
C MET A 47 -3.64 -5.29 -6.41
N ALA A 48 -2.80 -5.89 -7.26
CA ALA A 48 -3.24 -6.45 -8.53
C ALA A 48 -4.24 -7.60 -8.31
N LEU A 49 -3.93 -8.56 -7.44
CA LEU A 49 -4.80 -9.71 -7.15
C LEU A 49 -6.00 -9.32 -6.29
N GLY A 50 -5.75 -8.54 -5.22
CA GLY A 50 -6.78 -8.19 -4.23
C GLY A 50 -7.75 -7.11 -4.69
N ALA A 51 -7.23 -5.96 -5.11
CA ALA A 51 -8.03 -4.78 -5.42
C ALA A 51 -8.46 -4.74 -6.90
N ILE A 52 -7.52 -4.88 -7.84
CA ILE A 52 -7.79 -4.73 -9.28
C ILE A 52 -8.51 -5.97 -9.84
N GLY A 53 -7.94 -7.15 -9.57
CA GLY A 53 -8.46 -8.46 -9.99
C GLY A 53 -9.64 -8.95 -9.16
N ARG A 54 -9.96 -8.24 -8.06
CA ARG A 54 -11.11 -8.49 -7.17
C ARG A 54 -11.13 -9.93 -6.62
N GLY A 55 -9.95 -10.51 -6.38
CA GLY A 55 -9.81 -11.87 -5.85
C GLY A 55 -9.52 -12.97 -6.88
N TRP A 56 -9.62 -12.68 -8.18
CA TRP A 56 -9.27 -13.65 -9.24
C TRP A 56 -7.78 -14.05 -9.17
N PRO A 57 -7.38 -15.31 -9.44
CA PRO A 57 -8.19 -16.43 -9.96
C PRO A 57 -8.88 -17.30 -8.92
N VAL A 58 -8.55 -17.16 -7.63
CA VAL A 58 -8.93 -18.19 -6.64
C VAL A 58 -10.06 -17.75 -5.73
N ALA A 59 -10.11 -16.47 -5.33
CA ALA A 59 -11.23 -15.94 -4.59
C ALA A 59 -12.36 -15.55 -5.58
N PRO A 60 -13.64 -15.79 -5.22
CA PRO A 60 -14.80 -15.31 -5.95
C PRO A 60 -14.65 -13.81 -6.21
N PRO A 61 -14.79 -13.37 -7.47
CA PRO A 61 -14.86 -11.97 -7.81
C PRO A 61 -15.91 -11.29 -6.95
N GLU A 62 -15.61 -10.09 -6.45
CA GLU A 62 -16.58 -9.24 -5.71
C GLU A 62 -16.98 -9.76 -4.32
N GLY A 63 -16.28 -10.78 -3.79
CA GLY A 63 -16.50 -11.21 -2.40
C GLY A 63 -17.83 -11.90 -2.16
N ILE A 64 -18.49 -12.42 -3.21
CA ILE A 64 -19.69 -13.26 -3.08
C ILE A 64 -19.29 -14.62 -2.48
N TRP A 65 -19.12 -14.64 -1.16
CA TRP A 65 -18.86 -15.82 -0.37
C TRP A 65 -20.17 -16.33 0.20
N LYS A 66 -20.56 -17.55 -0.20
CA LYS A 66 -21.71 -18.21 0.42
C LYS A 66 -21.34 -18.64 1.85
N PRO A 67 -22.26 -18.52 2.82
CA PRO A 67 -22.08 -19.13 4.14
C PRO A 67 -21.69 -20.61 4.01
N GLY A 68 -20.68 -21.04 4.77
CA GLY A 68 -20.18 -22.43 4.76
C GLY A 68 -19.00 -22.71 3.82
N MET A 69 -18.55 -21.76 3.00
CA MET A 69 -17.33 -21.93 2.20
C MET A 69 -16.07 -21.68 3.04
N SER A 70 -15.05 -22.54 2.89
CA SER A 70 -13.75 -22.36 3.56
C SER A 70 -13.01 -21.14 3.00
N LYS A 71 -12.67 -20.19 3.89
CA LYS A 71 -11.84 -19.03 3.57
C LYS A 71 -10.34 -19.36 3.49
N SER A 72 -9.92 -20.48 4.09
CA SER A 72 -8.52 -20.86 4.20
C SER A 72 -7.93 -21.34 2.88
N VAL A 73 -8.69 -22.10 2.07
CA VAL A 73 -8.19 -22.60 0.78
C VAL A 73 -7.86 -21.45 -0.18
N PRO A 74 -8.76 -20.49 -0.44
CA PRO A 74 -8.46 -19.29 -1.23
C PRO A 74 -7.33 -18.47 -0.61
N GLY A 75 -7.31 -18.30 0.72
CA GLY A 75 -6.25 -17.58 1.42
C GLY A 75 -4.87 -18.17 1.15
N ILE A 76 -4.72 -19.49 1.29
CA ILE A 76 -3.47 -20.22 1.01
C ILE A 76 -3.10 -20.08 -0.47
N CYS A 77 -4.02 -20.39 -1.38
CA CYS A 77 -3.74 -20.38 -2.81
C CYS A 77 -3.39 -18.97 -3.34
N MET A 78 -4.09 -17.93 -2.89
CA MET A 78 -3.78 -16.54 -3.24
C MET A 78 -2.44 -16.11 -2.65
N THR A 79 -2.11 -16.52 -1.42
CA THR A 79 -0.81 -16.25 -0.81
C THR A 79 0.33 -16.92 -1.58
N LEU A 80 0.17 -18.19 -1.97
CA LEU A 80 1.15 -18.91 -2.78
C LEU A 80 1.33 -18.28 -4.16
N LEU A 81 0.22 -17.96 -4.84
CA LEU A 81 0.24 -17.28 -6.12
C LEU A 81 0.97 -15.93 -6.04
N TRP A 82 0.66 -15.15 -5.00
CA TRP A 82 1.31 -13.87 -4.72
C TRP A 82 2.83 -14.01 -4.55
N ILE A 83 3.29 -15.00 -3.77
CA ILE A 83 4.73 -15.26 -3.57
C ILE A 83 5.38 -15.63 -4.91
N VAL A 84 4.80 -16.59 -5.64
CA VAL A 84 5.36 -17.07 -6.91
C VAL A 84 5.45 -15.96 -7.94
N LEU A 85 4.38 -15.18 -8.12
CA LEU A 85 4.36 -14.07 -9.07
C LEU A 85 5.36 -12.96 -8.72
N SER A 86 5.54 -12.69 -7.42
CA SER A 86 6.53 -11.72 -6.94
C SER A 86 7.96 -12.16 -7.27
N ILE A 87 8.27 -13.45 -7.08
CA ILE A 87 9.59 -14.02 -7.41
C ILE A 87 9.81 -14.02 -8.93
N ILE A 88 8.83 -14.45 -9.72
CA ILE A 88 8.94 -14.48 -11.19
C ILE A 88 9.18 -13.07 -11.72
N THR A 89 8.42 -12.08 -11.24
CA THR A 89 8.57 -10.70 -11.70
C THR A 89 9.90 -10.09 -11.28
N MET A 90 10.37 -10.39 -10.07
CA MET A 90 11.73 -10.02 -9.65
C MET A 90 12.78 -10.63 -10.59
N LEU A 91 12.66 -11.90 -10.98
CA LEU A 91 13.58 -12.53 -11.91
C LEU A 91 13.53 -11.88 -13.29
N VAL A 92 12.34 -11.52 -13.78
CA VAL A 92 12.17 -10.78 -15.04
C VAL A 92 12.80 -9.38 -14.96
N VAL A 93 12.63 -8.66 -13.87
CA VAL A 93 13.20 -7.32 -13.70
C VAL A 93 14.71 -7.36 -13.55
N THR A 94 15.25 -8.35 -12.84
CA THR A 94 16.69 -8.46 -12.57
C THR A 94 17.48 -9.08 -13.72
N LYS A 95 16.88 -9.98 -14.50
CA LYS A 95 17.55 -10.69 -15.62
C LYS A 95 17.05 -10.27 -17.01
N GLY A 96 15.85 -9.71 -17.10
CA GLY A 96 15.24 -9.23 -18.33
C GLY A 96 15.31 -7.71 -18.41
N TRP A 97 14.15 -7.04 -18.39
CA TRP A 97 14.07 -5.58 -18.41
C TRP A 97 13.47 -5.05 -17.10
N PRO A 98 14.09 -4.03 -16.46
CA PRO A 98 15.26 -3.28 -16.91
C PRO A 98 16.62 -3.99 -16.77
N GLY A 99 16.72 -5.16 -16.13
CA GLY A 99 18.00 -5.88 -15.97
C GLY A 99 18.86 -5.34 -14.82
N THR A 100 18.22 -4.81 -13.79
CA THR A 100 18.88 -4.14 -12.65
C THR A 100 19.35 -5.16 -11.59
N PRO A 101 20.45 -4.91 -10.87
CA PRO A 101 20.80 -5.74 -9.71
C PRO A 101 19.71 -5.67 -8.64
N LEU A 102 19.46 -6.79 -7.95
CA LEU A 102 18.39 -6.90 -6.96
C LEU A 102 18.50 -5.84 -5.85
N PHE A 103 19.72 -5.52 -5.44
CA PHE A 103 20.00 -4.46 -4.48
C PHE A 103 21.20 -3.63 -4.94
N PRO A 104 21.17 -2.29 -4.79
CA PRO A 104 20.05 -1.46 -4.33
C PRO A 104 19.10 -1.03 -5.46
N VAL A 105 19.50 -1.19 -6.72
CA VAL A 105 18.85 -0.53 -7.87
C VAL A 105 17.39 -0.98 -8.05
N THR A 106 17.10 -2.27 -7.89
CA THR A 106 15.73 -2.78 -8.06
C THR A 106 14.73 -2.17 -7.06
N MET A 107 15.18 -1.66 -5.91
CA MET A 107 14.28 -0.92 -4.99
C MET A 107 13.72 0.35 -5.64
N ASN A 108 14.53 1.04 -6.44
CA ASN A 108 14.12 2.25 -7.15
C ASN A 108 13.13 1.95 -8.27
N PHE A 109 13.30 0.84 -8.99
CA PHE A 109 12.29 0.40 -9.95
C PHE A 109 11.01 -0.07 -9.23
N GLY A 110 11.17 -0.82 -8.14
CA GLY A 110 10.07 -1.36 -7.33
C GLY A 110 9.16 -0.28 -6.74
N ILE A 111 9.71 0.84 -6.24
CA ILE A 111 8.89 1.94 -5.73
C ILE A 111 8.07 2.61 -6.83
N LEU A 112 8.62 2.76 -8.05
CA LEU A 112 7.85 3.29 -9.18
C LEU A 112 6.75 2.31 -9.60
N LEU A 113 7.07 1.01 -9.65
CA LEU A 113 6.08 -0.03 -9.93
C LEU A 113 4.93 0.01 -8.92
N PHE A 114 5.24 0.16 -7.63
CA PHE A 114 4.20 0.27 -6.61
C PHE A 114 3.42 1.59 -6.73
N MET A 115 4.09 2.70 -7.00
CA MET A 115 3.46 4.00 -7.22
C MET A 115 2.45 3.96 -8.38
N THR A 116 2.84 3.42 -9.53
CA THR A 116 1.96 3.29 -10.70
C THR A 116 0.82 2.31 -10.45
N THR A 117 1.07 1.26 -9.67
CA THR A 117 0.01 0.34 -9.21
C THR A 117 -1.05 1.08 -8.40
N LEU A 118 -0.63 1.92 -7.46
CA LEU A 118 -1.54 2.71 -6.64
C LEU A 118 -2.24 3.81 -7.44
N TRP A 119 -1.57 4.44 -8.40
CA TRP A 119 -2.24 5.35 -9.35
C TRP A 119 -3.37 4.63 -10.07
N TYR A 120 -3.07 3.49 -10.68
CA TYR A 120 -4.05 2.73 -11.44
C TYR A 120 -5.21 2.25 -10.56
N ALA A 121 -4.91 1.71 -9.38
CA ALA A 121 -5.91 1.15 -8.48
C ALA A 121 -6.78 2.21 -7.79
N LEU A 122 -6.16 3.28 -7.27
CA LEU A 122 -6.81 4.22 -6.36
C LEU A 122 -7.20 5.54 -7.03
N SER A 123 -6.30 6.11 -7.83
CA SER A 123 -6.57 7.37 -8.52
C SER A 123 -7.36 7.16 -9.81
N TRP A 124 -7.07 6.10 -10.55
CA TRP A 124 -7.70 5.85 -11.85
C TRP A 124 -8.96 4.98 -11.77
N GLY A 125 -9.18 4.32 -10.64
CA GLY A 125 -10.31 3.39 -10.48
C GLY A 125 -10.27 2.21 -11.46
N ALA A 126 -9.06 1.79 -11.86
CA ALA A 126 -8.80 0.79 -12.90
C ALA A 126 -9.29 1.17 -14.32
N TYR A 127 -9.51 2.46 -14.61
CA TYR A 127 -9.73 2.95 -15.98
C TYR A 127 -8.53 2.62 -16.90
N PRO A 128 -8.74 2.23 -18.18
CA PRO A 128 -10.01 2.12 -18.91
C PRO A 128 -10.69 0.75 -18.83
N ILE A 129 -10.14 -0.16 -18.03
CA ILE A 129 -10.58 -1.57 -17.98
C ILE A 129 -11.59 -1.80 -16.85
N ALA A 130 -11.93 -0.74 -16.09
CA ALA A 130 -12.92 -0.78 -15.03
C ALA A 130 -14.19 -1.53 -15.47
N LYS A 131 -14.78 -2.29 -14.53
CA LYS A 131 -16.00 -3.09 -14.72
C LYS A 131 -15.89 -4.30 -15.66
N LYS A 132 -14.70 -4.66 -16.18
CA LYS A 132 -14.48 -5.94 -16.87
C LYS A 132 -14.31 -7.09 -15.86
N SER A 133 -14.25 -8.33 -16.34
CA SER A 133 -14.07 -9.51 -15.47
C SER A 133 -12.78 -9.40 -14.66
N GLY A 134 -12.72 -10.07 -13.49
CA GLY A 134 -11.53 -10.04 -12.62
C GLY A 134 -10.23 -10.41 -13.36
N MET A 135 -10.29 -11.40 -14.26
CA MET A 135 -9.18 -11.78 -15.13
C MET A 135 -8.74 -10.63 -16.05
N VAL A 136 -9.68 -9.97 -16.73
CA VAL A 136 -9.37 -8.89 -17.67
C VAL A 136 -8.84 -7.67 -16.93
N ASN A 137 -9.41 -7.34 -15.77
CA ASN A 137 -8.88 -6.28 -14.91
C ASN A 137 -7.46 -6.59 -14.45
N LEU A 138 -7.19 -7.82 -14.02
CA LEU A 138 -5.87 -8.21 -13.55
C LEU A 138 -4.83 -8.14 -14.67
N ILE A 139 -5.06 -8.86 -15.78
CA ILE A 139 -4.08 -8.97 -16.87
C ILE A 139 -3.92 -7.62 -17.57
N GLY A 140 -5.04 -6.99 -17.95
CA GLY A 140 -5.00 -5.70 -18.63
C GLY A 140 -4.46 -4.59 -17.73
N GLY A 141 -4.86 -4.57 -16.45
CA GLY A 141 -4.33 -3.62 -15.48
C GLY A 141 -2.83 -3.82 -15.22
N ALA A 142 -2.36 -5.06 -15.09
CA ALA A 142 -0.94 -5.36 -14.96
C ALA A 142 -0.14 -4.86 -16.17
N VAL A 143 -0.63 -5.05 -17.39
CA VAL A 143 0.01 -4.52 -18.61
C VAL A 143 0.10 -2.99 -18.56
N ILE A 144 -1.01 -2.31 -18.25
CA ILE A 144 -1.03 -0.84 -18.12
C ILE A 144 -0.02 -0.37 -17.08
N ILE A 145 -0.03 -0.98 -15.89
CA ILE A 145 0.89 -0.64 -14.80
C ILE A 145 2.34 -0.82 -15.24
N LEU A 146 2.70 -1.95 -15.87
CA LEU A 146 4.07 -2.21 -16.31
C LEU A 146 4.52 -1.23 -17.40
N VAL A 147 3.66 -0.94 -18.39
CA VAL A 147 3.95 0.04 -19.45
C VAL A 147 4.15 1.44 -18.88
N VAL A 148 3.25 1.90 -18.01
CA VAL A 148 3.36 3.21 -17.37
C VAL A 148 4.59 3.27 -16.46
N THR A 149 4.89 2.20 -15.72
CA THR A 149 6.11 2.09 -14.90
C THR A 149 7.34 2.24 -15.78
N GLY A 150 7.35 1.60 -16.96
CA GLY A 150 8.48 1.69 -17.85
C GLY A 150 8.70 3.09 -18.41
N ILE A 151 7.62 3.76 -18.80
CA ILE A 151 7.67 5.17 -19.24
C ILE A 151 8.19 6.07 -18.10
N VAL A 152 7.64 5.91 -16.90
CA VAL A 152 8.04 6.72 -15.73
C VAL A 152 9.49 6.46 -15.35
N TRP A 153 9.95 5.20 -15.37
CA TRP A 153 11.36 4.85 -15.14
C TRP A 153 12.28 5.53 -16.16
N SER A 154 11.96 5.46 -17.45
CA SER A 154 12.77 6.08 -18.50
C SER A 154 12.81 7.61 -18.42
N ILE A 155 11.72 8.25 -17.97
CA ILE A 155 11.65 9.72 -17.84
C ILE A 155 12.30 10.20 -16.54
N LEU A 156 12.09 9.50 -15.43
CA LEU A 156 12.50 10.01 -14.11
C LEU A 156 13.88 9.51 -13.68
N ALA A 157 14.23 8.25 -13.91
CA ALA A 157 15.45 7.69 -13.35
C ALA A 157 16.70 8.15 -14.11
N ASN A 158 17.74 8.54 -13.37
CA ASN A 158 19.04 8.88 -13.93
C ASN A 158 20.16 8.30 -13.08
N PHE A 159 21.09 7.58 -13.68
CA PHE A 159 22.25 7.03 -12.97
C PHE A 159 23.46 7.96 -12.95
N LYS A 160 23.39 9.15 -13.54
CA LYS A 160 24.46 10.15 -13.48
C LYS A 160 24.97 10.30 -12.04
N ASP A 161 26.29 10.33 -11.90
CA ASP A 161 27.02 10.48 -10.63
C ASP A 161 26.79 9.31 -9.64
N THR A 162 26.41 8.13 -10.14
CA THR A 162 26.32 6.89 -9.35
C THR A 162 27.32 5.83 -9.82
N ALA A 163 27.50 4.76 -9.04
CA ALA A 163 28.29 3.59 -9.44
C ALA A 163 27.70 2.82 -10.65
N TRP A 164 26.51 3.18 -11.12
CA TRP A 164 25.77 2.48 -12.18
C TRP A 164 25.81 3.21 -13.53
N VAL A 165 26.55 4.31 -13.64
CA VAL A 165 26.77 5.01 -14.92
C VAL A 165 27.39 4.03 -15.93
N GLY A 166 26.87 4.02 -17.16
CA GLY A 166 27.35 3.16 -18.24
C GLY A 166 26.88 1.71 -18.15
N ALA A 167 26.02 1.37 -17.18
CA ALA A 167 25.37 0.07 -17.17
C ALA A 167 24.53 -0.14 -18.45
N PRO A 168 24.31 -1.39 -18.90
CA PRO A 168 23.45 -1.68 -20.06
C PRO A 168 22.02 -1.11 -19.94
N PHE A 169 21.61 -0.80 -18.72
CA PHE A 169 20.30 -0.29 -18.32
C PHE A 169 20.38 1.13 -17.73
N ASP A 170 21.21 2.02 -18.28
CA ASP A 170 21.47 3.37 -17.76
C ASP A 170 20.44 4.41 -18.25
N PRO A 171 19.32 4.66 -17.52
CA PRO A 171 18.35 5.66 -17.92
C PRO A 171 18.95 7.06 -17.76
N LYS A 172 18.55 7.98 -18.66
CA LYS A 172 19.03 9.36 -18.71
C LYS A 172 17.92 10.36 -18.39
N GLY A 173 17.09 10.01 -17.40
CA GLY A 173 15.94 10.78 -16.98
C GLY A 173 16.28 12.05 -16.20
N LEU A 174 15.26 12.61 -15.56
CA LEU A 174 15.31 13.93 -14.92
C LEU A 174 15.99 13.94 -13.55
N PHE A 175 15.85 12.87 -12.76
CA PHE A 175 16.27 12.83 -11.36
C PHE A 175 17.30 11.74 -11.11
N GLN A 176 18.35 12.08 -10.37
CA GLN A 176 19.30 11.08 -9.90
C GLN A 176 18.57 10.03 -9.04
N VAL A 177 18.88 8.75 -9.26
CA VAL A 177 18.02 7.64 -8.85
C VAL A 177 17.75 7.58 -7.33
N ASP A 178 18.70 8.03 -6.50
CA ASP A 178 18.56 8.02 -5.04
C ASP A 178 17.54 9.07 -4.57
N PHE A 179 17.44 10.21 -5.27
CA PHE A 179 16.46 11.27 -5.02
C PHE A 179 15.05 10.88 -5.47
N MET A 180 14.96 10.14 -6.58
CA MET A 180 13.68 9.69 -7.15
C MET A 180 12.87 8.85 -6.16
N PHE A 181 13.51 8.05 -5.32
CA PHE A 181 12.83 7.24 -4.31
C PHE A 181 11.99 8.12 -3.35
N GLY A 182 12.57 9.23 -2.88
CA GLY A 182 11.87 10.17 -2.01
C GLY A 182 10.71 10.89 -2.68
N LEU A 183 10.87 11.27 -3.95
CA LEU A 183 9.79 11.83 -4.75
C LEU A 183 8.64 10.82 -4.90
N ALA A 184 8.94 9.57 -5.24
CA ALA A 184 7.94 8.52 -5.43
C ALA A 184 7.14 8.25 -4.13
N ILE A 185 7.80 8.22 -2.97
CA ILE A 185 7.11 8.09 -1.68
C ILE A 185 6.12 9.24 -1.46
N TRP A 186 6.51 10.49 -1.72
CA TRP A 186 5.59 11.62 -1.53
C TRP A 186 4.41 11.60 -2.49
N ILE A 187 4.65 11.20 -3.74
CA ILE A 187 3.56 10.99 -4.70
C ILE A 187 2.61 9.90 -4.18
N ILE A 188 3.14 8.78 -3.68
CA ILE A 188 2.33 7.70 -3.08
C ILE A 188 1.49 8.21 -1.89
N ALA A 189 2.06 9.04 -1.02
CA ALA A 189 1.33 9.62 0.11
C ALA A 189 0.09 10.39 -0.37
N TRP A 190 0.23 11.21 -1.42
CA TRP A 190 -0.88 11.96 -1.99
C TRP A 190 -1.87 11.06 -2.76
N ILE A 191 -1.39 10.03 -3.47
CA ILE A 191 -2.27 9.01 -4.07
C ILE A 191 -3.17 8.38 -3.00
N GLN A 192 -2.60 8.00 -1.85
CA GLN A 192 -3.38 7.38 -0.77
C GLN A 192 -4.30 8.37 -0.06
N ILE A 193 -3.86 9.60 0.19
CA ILE A 193 -4.72 10.66 0.74
C ILE A 193 -5.95 10.84 -0.13
N PHE A 194 -5.76 11.05 -1.44
CA PHE A 194 -6.89 11.27 -2.33
C PHE A 194 -7.70 9.99 -2.56
N GLY A 195 -7.05 8.86 -2.80
CA GLY A 195 -7.73 7.60 -3.12
C GLY A 195 -8.48 6.97 -1.95
N LEU A 196 -7.96 7.09 -0.72
CA LEU A 196 -8.51 6.43 0.48
C LEU A 196 -9.18 7.42 1.41
N SER A 197 -8.46 8.43 1.92
CA SER A 197 -9.02 9.35 2.91
C SER A 197 -10.11 10.27 2.33
N MET A 198 -9.84 10.87 1.16
CA MET A 198 -10.74 11.80 0.48
C MET A 198 -11.63 11.13 -0.57
N GLN A 199 -11.34 9.87 -0.93
CA GLN A 199 -12.10 9.06 -1.90
C GLN A 199 -12.36 9.82 -3.21
N ASN A 200 -11.29 10.37 -3.77
CA ASN A 200 -11.19 11.18 -4.97
C ASN A 200 -11.90 12.55 -4.90
N TYR A 201 -12.37 13.01 -3.73
CA TYR A 201 -12.85 14.38 -3.56
C TYR A 201 -11.72 15.41 -3.77
N PRO A 202 -11.99 16.57 -4.42
CA PRO A 202 -13.26 16.99 -5.04
C PRO A 202 -13.45 16.52 -6.49
N PHE A 203 -12.50 15.77 -7.06
CA PHE A 203 -12.44 15.46 -8.48
C PHE A 203 -13.32 14.28 -8.93
N TYR A 204 -13.91 13.53 -8.00
CA TYR A 204 -14.72 12.32 -8.28
C TYR A 204 -15.89 12.56 -9.24
N LYS A 205 -16.38 13.81 -9.38
CA LYS A 205 -17.48 14.20 -10.28
C LYS A 205 -17.04 14.61 -11.69
N LEU A 206 -15.73 14.70 -11.96
CA LEU A 206 -15.22 15.13 -13.28
C LEU A 206 -15.38 14.06 -14.38
N GLY A 207 -15.79 12.84 -14.03
CA GLY A 207 -15.95 11.74 -14.98
C GLY A 207 -14.62 11.21 -15.52
N GLU A 208 -14.67 10.14 -16.31
CA GLU A 208 -13.49 9.50 -16.89
C GLU A 208 -13.28 9.97 -18.35
N PRO A 209 -12.05 10.27 -18.81
CA PRO A 209 -10.77 10.18 -18.08
C PRO A 209 -10.37 11.49 -17.34
N VAL A 210 -11.20 12.53 -17.37
CA VAL A 210 -10.82 13.88 -16.92
C VAL A 210 -10.46 13.91 -15.43
N GLY A 211 -11.25 13.27 -14.58
CA GLY A 211 -10.98 13.18 -13.15
C GLY A 211 -9.66 12.49 -12.84
N GLN A 212 -9.34 11.42 -13.57
CA GLN A 212 -8.08 10.70 -13.43
C GLN A 212 -6.87 11.55 -13.82
N ILE A 213 -6.97 12.29 -14.93
CA ILE A 213 -5.89 13.17 -15.39
C ILE A 213 -5.65 14.29 -14.38
N VAL A 214 -6.71 14.97 -13.94
CA VAL A 214 -6.61 16.05 -12.95
C VAL A 214 -6.02 15.54 -11.65
N LEU A 215 -6.50 14.40 -11.14
CA LEU A 215 -5.99 13.83 -9.90
C LEU A 215 -4.51 13.43 -10.04
N THR A 216 -4.10 12.86 -11.17
CA THR A 216 -2.69 12.52 -11.43
C THR A 216 -1.80 13.75 -11.38
N ILE A 217 -2.21 14.85 -12.04
CA ILE A 217 -1.46 16.11 -12.02
C ILE A 217 -1.35 16.64 -10.57
N VAL A 218 -2.46 16.66 -9.84
CA VAL A 218 -2.51 17.17 -8.46
C VAL A 218 -1.59 16.38 -7.54
N VAL A 219 -1.62 15.04 -7.56
CA VAL A 219 -0.77 14.23 -6.68
C VAL A 219 0.72 14.34 -7.05
N VAL A 220 1.05 14.53 -8.34
CA VAL A 220 2.43 14.76 -8.78
C VAL A 220 2.93 16.13 -8.27
N LEU A 221 2.15 17.19 -8.46
CA LEU A 221 2.53 18.54 -8.03
C LEU A 221 2.68 18.63 -6.51
N LEU A 222 1.72 18.08 -5.76
CA LEU A 222 1.78 18.04 -4.30
C LEU A 222 2.92 17.15 -3.82
N GLY A 223 3.16 16.01 -4.47
CA GLY A 223 4.29 15.13 -4.17
C GLY A 223 5.63 15.83 -4.36
N TYR A 224 5.81 16.51 -5.49
CA TYR A 224 7.01 17.29 -5.77
C TYR A 224 7.23 18.43 -4.76
N PHE A 225 6.17 19.18 -4.42
CA PHE A 225 6.24 20.26 -3.43
C PHE A 225 6.59 19.75 -2.03
N SER A 226 5.94 18.68 -1.57
CA SER A 226 6.22 18.07 -0.26
C SER A 226 7.63 17.48 -0.23
N TRP A 227 8.07 16.84 -1.31
CA TRP A 227 9.41 16.29 -1.41
C TRP A 227 10.48 17.38 -1.36
N THR A 228 10.39 18.40 -2.20
CA THR A 228 11.36 19.52 -2.21
C THR A 228 11.37 20.28 -0.89
N THR A 229 10.20 20.48 -0.28
CA THR A 229 10.10 21.15 1.03
C THR A 229 10.73 20.30 2.13
N THR A 230 10.49 19.00 2.15
CA THR A 230 11.08 18.11 3.16
C THR A 230 12.57 17.85 2.97
N LEU A 231 13.10 17.94 1.74
CA LEU A 231 14.54 17.97 1.51
C LEU A 231 15.22 19.18 2.17
N ASN A 232 14.50 20.29 2.36
CA ASN A 232 15.03 21.47 3.06
C ASN A 232 15.06 21.29 4.58
N PHE A 233 14.39 20.28 5.14
CA PHE A 233 14.40 19.98 6.57
C PHE A 233 15.45 18.90 6.88
N MET A 234 16.62 19.33 7.35
CA MET A 234 17.81 18.47 7.52
C MET A 234 17.80 17.56 8.77
N SER A 235 16.74 17.55 9.58
CA SER A 235 16.73 16.68 10.77
C SER A 235 16.35 15.24 10.40
N PRO A 236 17.17 14.23 10.74
CA PRO A 236 16.77 12.81 10.64
C PRO A 236 15.49 12.52 11.43
N SER A 237 15.19 13.37 12.42
CA SER A 237 14.01 13.27 13.27
C SER A 237 12.68 13.56 12.55
N VAL A 238 12.71 14.21 11.40
CA VAL A 238 11.53 14.52 10.57
C VAL A 238 11.90 14.35 9.10
N SER A 239 12.62 13.27 8.78
CA SER A 239 13.00 12.99 7.40
C SER A 239 11.77 12.78 6.52
N PHE A 240 11.90 13.08 5.23
CA PHE A 240 10.85 12.87 4.23
C PHE A 240 10.27 11.44 4.29
N ALA A 241 11.15 10.45 4.51
CA ALA A 241 10.78 9.04 4.58
C ALA A 241 9.91 8.76 5.81
N ALA A 242 10.30 9.26 6.99
CA ALA A 242 9.55 9.04 8.22
C ALA A 242 8.13 9.62 8.15
N VAL A 243 7.98 10.85 7.64
CA VAL A 243 6.67 11.51 7.54
C VAL A 243 5.82 10.85 6.46
N ALA A 244 6.31 10.80 5.22
CA ALA A 244 5.51 10.30 4.12
C ALA A 244 5.21 8.80 4.26
N GLY A 245 6.17 7.98 4.69
CA GLY A 245 5.93 6.57 4.97
C GLY A 245 4.91 6.32 6.07
N SER A 246 4.87 7.18 7.10
CA SER A 246 3.84 7.11 8.15
C SER A 246 2.47 7.53 7.64
N ILE A 247 2.38 8.58 6.81
CA ILE A 247 1.13 9.00 6.16
C ILE A 247 0.60 7.86 5.29
N ILE A 248 1.44 7.24 4.47
CA ILE A 248 1.09 6.08 3.63
C ILE A 248 0.58 4.92 4.51
N GLY A 249 1.30 4.61 5.59
CA GLY A 249 0.88 3.57 6.53
C GLY A 249 -0.49 3.87 7.14
N TRP A 250 -0.69 5.06 7.70
CA TRP A 250 -1.93 5.40 8.42
C TRP A 250 -3.12 5.68 7.53
N THR A 251 -2.93 6.19 6.32
CA THR A 251 -4.00 6.25 5.32
C THR A 251 -4.51 4.84 5.01
N LEU A 252 -3.60 3.87 4.82
CA LEU A 252 -3.94 2.47 4.61
C LEU A 252 -4.55 1.81 5.85
N PHE A 253 -3.96 1.98 7.03
CA PHE A 253 -4.44 1.34 8.25
C PHE A 253 -5.84 1.85 8.62
N HIS A 254 -6.03 3.17 8.59
CA HIS A 254 -7.30 3.79 8.92
C HIS A 254 -8.42 3.37 7.95
N SER A 255 -8.12 3.32 6.65
CA SER A 255 -9.09 2.93 5.63
C SER A 255 -9.36 1.43 5.59
N VAL A 256 -8.33 0.61 5.37
CA VAL A 256 -8.48 -0.82 5.05
C VAL A 256 -8.65 -1.67 6.31
N ILE A 257 -8.07 -1.27 7.45
CA ILE A 257 -8.07 -2.10 8.67
C ILE A 257 -9.13 -1.60 9.65
N PHE A 258 -9.19 -0.29 9.87
CA PHE A 258 -10.13 0.33 10.80
C PHE A 258 -11.42 0.83 10.12
N ALA A 259 -11.59 0.64 8.81
CA ALA A 259 -12.81 0.98 8.06
C ALA A 259 -13.30 2.42 8.32
N TYR A 260 -12.36 3.37 8.38
CA TYR A 260 -12.59 4.77 8.67
C TYR A 260 -13.22 5.07 10.03
N HIS A 261 -13.18 4.15 11.01
CA HIS A 261 -13.73 4.41 12.34
C HIS A 261 -13.06 5.64 13.00
N PRO A 262 -13.80 6.54 13.68
CA PRO A 262 -15.27 6.61 13.82
C PRO A 262 -15.96 7.47 12.73
N ASN A 263 -15.22 7.88 11.71
CA ASN A 263 -15.65 8.84 10.69
C ASN A 263 -16.50 8.25 9.56
N ALA A 264 -16.66 6.93 9.51
CA ALA A 264 -17.46 6.25 8.50
C ALA A 264 -18.89 6.80 8.37
N LYS A 265 -19.44 7.37 9.45
CA LYS A 265 -20.78 8.00 9.51
C LYS A 265 -20.94 9.33 8.74
N TYR A 266 -19.85 9.94 8.29
CA TYR A 266 -19.90 11.22 7.56
C TYR A 266 -19.79 10.99 6.06
N ALA A 267 -20.31 11.91 5.24
CA ALA A 267 -20.04 11.99 3.80
C ALA A 267 -18.85 12.93 3.51
N GLN A 268 -18.34 12.93 2.28
CA GLN A 268 -17.33 13.91 1.84
C GLN A 268 -17.95 15.32 1.73
N PRO A 269 -17.20 16.40 2.02
CA PRO A 269 -15.78 16.43 2.38
C PRO A 269 -15.50 16.22 3.88
N VAL A 270 -16.53 16.23 4.72
CA VAL A 270 -16.38 16.19 6.19
C VAL A 270 -15.65 14.93 6.64
N ARG A 271 -16.02 13.77 6.08
CA ARG A 271 -15.32 12.50 6.32
C ARG A 271 -13.84 12.59 6.00
N GLY A 272 -13.50 13.12 4.82
CA GLY A 272 -12.11 13.26 4.37
C GLY A 272 -11.29 14.15 5.28
N ILE A 273 -11.84 15.28 5.71
CA ILE A 273 -11.18 16.19 6.66
C ILE A 273 -10.91 15.49 8.00
N TYR A 274 -11.90 14.79 8.56
CA TYR A 274 -11.68 14.06 9.82
C TYR A 274 -10.72 12.87 9.65
N ASN A 275 -10.73 12.19 8.50
CA ASN A 275 -9.77 11.14 8.20
C ASN A 275 -8.34 11.70 8.15
N LEU A 276 -8.14 12.86 7.52
CA LEU A 276 -6.85 13.54 7.47
C LEU A 276 -6.36 13.97 8.85
N ILE A 277 -7.25 14.43 9.73
CA ILE A 277 -6.91 14.74 11.12
C ILE A 277 -6.43 13.48 11.85
N ILE A 278 -7.14 12.36 11.71
CA ILE A 278 -6.71 11.08 12.30
C ILE A 278 -5.35 10.65 11.74
N VAL A 279 -5.15 10.69 10.41
CA VAL A 279 -3.88 10.34 9.78
C VAL A 279 -2.74 11.21 10.30
N ALA A 280 -2.96 12.53 10.47
CA ALA A 280 -1.96 13.45 11.00
C ALA A 280 -1.60 13.15 12.46
N VAL A 281 -2.60 12.97 13.32
CA VAL A 281 -2.41 12.62 14.74
C VAL A 281 -1.69 11.29 14.87
N MET A 282 -2.15 10.27 14.15
CA MET A 282 -1.55 8.94 14.22
C MET A 282 -0.14 8.94 13.64
N THR A 283 0.15 9.70 12.58
CA THR A 283 1.52 9.89 12.07
C THR A 283 2.44 10.50 13.13
N ALA A 284 1.98 11.54 13.84
CA ALA A 284 2.74 12.19 14.89
C ALA A 284 3.04 11.25 16.08
N ILE A 285 2.14 10.32 16.40
CA ILE A 285 2.33 9.29 17.43
C ILE A 285 3.21 8.15 16.92
N TRP A 286 3.07 7.77 15.66
CA TRP A 286 3.71 6.60 15.07
C TRP A 286 5.22 6.78 14.92
N ILE A 287 5.68 7.94 14.47
CA ILE A 287 7.11 8.24 14.31
C ILE A 287 7.91 8.00 15.61
N PRO A 288 7.56 8.59 16.77
CA PRO A 288 8.29 8.33 18.01
C PRO A 288 8.12 6.89 18.51
N LEU A 289 6.96 6.26 18.31
CA LEU A 289 6.76 4.86 18.65
C LEU A 289 7.72 3.95 17.86
N LEU A 290 7.78 4.11 16.54
CA LEU A 290 8.68 3.36 15.67
C LEU A 290 10.13 3.53 16.10
N ARG A 291 10.53 4.76 16.44
CA ARG A 291 11.88 5.02 16.95
C ARG A 291 12.18 4.27 18.22
N CYS A 292 11.21 4.13 19.12
CA CYS A 292 11.40 3.41 20.37
C CYS A 292 11.58 1.90 20.10
N ILE A 293 10.68 1.31 19.32
CA ILE A 293 10.65 -0.16 19.15
C ILE A 293 11.67 -0.68 18.12
N LEU A 294 12.10 0.13 17.15
CA LEU A 294 12.98 -0.33 16.06
C LEU A 294 14.48 -0.11 16.31
N GLN A 295 14.90 0.48 17.45
CA GLN A 295 16.34 0.61 17.77
C GLN A 295 17.11 -0.72 17.68
N PRO A 296 16.60 -1.85 18.22
CA PRO A 296 17.33 -3.12 18.13
C PRO A 296 17.48 -3.61 16.69
N VAL A 297 16.48 -3.35 15.84
CA VAL A 297 16.49 -3.71 14.42
C VAL A 297 17.49 -2.84 13.65
N LEU A 298 17.55 -1.54 13.96
CA LEU A 298 18.54 -0.63 13.40
C LEU A 298 19.96 -1.04 13.79
N ALA A 299 20.22 -1.31 15.07
CA ALA A 299 21.52 -1.75 15.53
C ALA A 299 22.01 -3.00 14.79
N LYS A 300 21.10 -3.95 14.52
CA LYS A 300 21.38 -5.14 13.71
C LYS A 300 21.72 -4.80 12.26
N ALA A 301 21.02 -3.84 11.64
CA ALA A 301 21.31 -3.39 10.28
C ALA A 301 22.66 -2.66 10.18
N THR A 302 22.96 -1.77 11.14
CA THR A 302 24.25 -1.07 11.25
C THR A 302 25.40 -2.05 11.44
N ALA A 303 25.24 -3.07 12.30
CA ALA A 303 26.25 -4.11 12.50
C ALA A 303 26.53 -4.93 11.23
N ALA A 304 25.56 -5.01 10.31
CA ALA A 304 25.72 -5.64 9.01
C ALA A 304 26.29 -4.69 7.93
N GLY A 305 26.61 -3.44 8.28
CA GLY A 305 27.17 -2.44 7.36
C GLY A 305 26.15 -1.85 6.37
N LEU A 306 24.85 -1.94 6.65
CA LEU A 306 23.80 -1.46 5.76
C LEU A 306 23.57 0.05 5.92
N PRO A 307 23.36 0.80 4.82
CA PRO A 307 23.29 2.27 4.84
C PRO A 307 21.90 2.81 5.21
N PHE A 308 21.20 2.16 6.13
CA PHE A 308 19.84 2.55 6.53
C PHE A 308 19.82 3.26 7.87
N ASP A 309 19.11 4.38 7.92
CA ASP A 309 18.82 5.12 9.15
C ASP A 309 17.52 4.63 9.80
N ILE A 310 17.21 5.14 11.00
CA ILE A 310 15.98 4.78 11.72
C ILE A 310 14.72 5.10 10.93
N SER A 311 14.75 6.15 10.11
CA SER A 311 13.62 6.55 9.27
C SER A 311 13.32 5.50 8.23
N SER A 312 14.35 5.05 7.51
CA SER A 312 14.27 4.01 6.50
C SER A 312 13.75 2.71 7.09
N VAL A 313 14.32 2.27 8.22
CA VAL A 313 13.86 1.09 8.96
C VAL A 313 12.38 1.21 9.35
N GLY A 314 11.95 2.39 9.79
CA GLY A 314 10.55 2.68 10.11
C GLY A 314 9.60 2.56 8.91
N VAL A 315 10.00 3.06 7.74
CA VAL A 315 9.24 2.92 6.50
C VAL A 315 9.15 1.46 6.08
N PHE A 316 10.27 0.72 6.13
CA PHE A 316 10.29 -0.69 5.77
C PHE A 316 9.42 -1.54 6.68
N TYR A 317 9.49 -1.30 7.99
CA TYR A 317 8.59 -1.94 8.94
C TYR A 317 7.12 -1.66 8.64
N THR A 318 6.77 -0.39 8.42
CA THR A 318 5.39 0.04 8.20
C THR A 318 4.83 -0.50 6.89
N LEU A 319 5.54 -0.30 5.77
CA LEU A 319 5.02 -0.54 4.42
C LEU A 319 5.36 -1.93 3.87
N HIS A 320 6.56 -2.45 4.17
CA HIS A 320 7.06 -3.70 3.60
C HIS A 320 6.88 -4.90 4.53
N VAL A 321 6.36 -4.69 5.74
CA VAL A 321 6.07 -5.78 6.67
C VAL A 321 4.65 -5.68 7.19
N VAL A 322 4.34 -4.66 8.00
CA VAL A 322 3.02 -4.54 8.65
C VAL A 322 1.91 -4.37 7.62
N ALA A 323 2.05 -3.45 6.66
CA ALA A 323 1.04 -3.28 5.62
C ALA A 323 0.87 -4.52 4.74
N ILE A 324 1.95 -5.22 4.36
CA ILE A 324 1.86 -6.46 3.59
C ILE A 324 1.08 -7.53 4.36
N LEU A 325 1.43 -7.79 5.62
CA LEU A 325 0.74 -8.77 6.46
C LEU A 325 -0.76 -8.46 6.55
N LEU A 326 -1.10 -7.19 6.78
CA LEU A 326 -2.48 -6.76 6.93
C LEU A 326 -3.26 -6.79 5.61
N LEU A 327 -2.65 -6.37 4.50
CA LEU A 327 -3.29 -6.42 3.17
C LEU A 327 -3.48 -7.86 2.69
N VAL A 328 -2.48 -8.73 2.85
CA VAL A 328 -2.60 -10.17 2.53
C VAL A 328 -3.72 -10.79 3.38
N HIS A 329 -3.73 -10.53 4.68
CA HIS A 329 -4.78 -11.05 5.55
C HIS A 329 -6.18 -10.51 5.17
N ASN A 330 -6.29 -9.24 4.78
CA ASN A 330 -7.57 -8.66 4.41
C ASN A 330 -8.05 -9.06 3.01
N PHE A 331 -7.17 -9.10 2.02
CA PHE A 331 -7.57 -9.38 0.64
C PHE A 331 -7.60 -10.87 0.30
N PHE A 332 -6.65 -11.66 0.82
CA PHE A 332 -6.56 -13.08 0.47
C PHE A 332 -7.32 -13.95 1.48
N TRP A 333 -7.23 -13.60 2.75
CA TRP A 333 -7.87 -14.36 3.84
C TRP A 333 -9.21 -13.76 4.29
N LEU A 334 -9.60 -12.59 3.77
CA LEU A 334 -10.85 -11.89 4.11
C LEU A 334 -11.00 -11.69 5.62
N LYS A 335 -9.86 -11.36 6.24
CA LYS A 335 -9.69 -11.18 7.67
C LYS A 335 -9.91 -12.46 8.50
N ALA A 336 -10.06 -13.64 7.90
CA ALA A 336 -10.34 -14.87 8.63
C ALA A 336 -9.25 -15.18 9.68
N PRO A 337 -9.63 -15.51 10.93
CA PRO A 337 -10.97 -15.87 11.39
C PRO A 337 -11.83 -14.69 11.90
N LEU A 338 -11.36 -13.45 11.79
CA LEU A 338 -12.06 -12.24 12.24
C LEU A 338 -13.20 -11.83 11.29
N THR A 339 -14.02 -10.87 11.76
CA THR A 339 -15.16 -10.37 11.01
C THR A 339 -14.69 -9.61 9.74
N PRO A 340 -15.19 -9.97 8.54
CA PRO A 340 -14.86 -9.24 7.32
C PRO A 340 -15.16 -7.74 7.45
N PRO A 341 -14.37 -6.87 6.82
CA PRO A 341 -14.68 -5.45 6.78
C PRO A 341 -16.02 -5.21 6.06
N ALA A 342 -16.72 -4.15 6.47
CA ALA A 342 -17.87 -3.65 5.72
C ALA A 342 -17.44 -3.27 4.29
N PRO A 343 -18.34 -3.36 3.30
CA PRO A 343 -18.04 -2.94 1.94
C PRO A 343 -17.54 -1.48 1.91
N PRO A 344 -16.63 -1.12 1.00
CA PRO A 344 -16.16 0.26 0.85
C PRO A 344 -17.34 1.20 0.60
N ILE A 345 -17.43 2.26 1.41
CA ILE A 345 -18.52 3.23 1.36
C ILE A 345 -18.20 4.31 0.33
N GLY A 346 -19.11 4.60 -0.59
CA GLY A 346 -18.94 5.66 -1.59
C GLY A 346 -18.81 7.07 -0.98
N PRO A 347 -18.24 8.06 -1.71
CA PRO A 347 -17.98 9.41 -1.18
C PRO A 347 -19.23 10.15 -0.67
N GLU A 348 -20.40 9.86 -1.23
CA GLU A 348 -21.70 10.42 -0.82
C GLU A 348 -22.49 9.51 0.13
N GLU A 349 -22.06 8.24 0.29
CA GLU A 349 -22.79 7.26 1.07
C GLU A 349 -22.53 7.45 2.58
N ILE A 350 -23.62 7.40 3.34
CA ILE A 350 -23.64 7.30 4.79
C ILE A 350 -24.10 5.86 5.10
N PRO A 351 -23.39 5.09 5.94
CA PRO A 351 -23.82 3.74 6.28
C PRO A 351 -25.22 3.81 6.89
N GLN A 352 -26.17 3.07 6.32
CA GLN A 352 -27.49 2.94 6.92
C GLN A 352 -27.34 2.28 8.30
N VAL A 353 -27.94 2.89 9.32
CA VAL A 353 -28.09 2.22 10.62
C VAL A 353 -28.92 0.98 10.32
N GLN A 354 -28.33 -0.21 10.42
CA GLN A 354 -29.12 -1.42 10.64
C GLN A 354 -29.75 -1.23 12.01
N ASP A 355 -30.93 -0.64 12.05
CA ASP A 355 -31.84 -0.90 13.17
C ASP A 355 -32.01 -2.42 13.21
N PRO A 356 -31.87 -3.08 14.38
CA PRO A 356 -32.37 -4.43 14.49
C PRO A 356 -33.87 -4.33 14.22
N GLY A 357 -34.26 -4.75 13.01
CA GLY A 357 -35.66 -4.88 12.67
C GLY A 357 -36.35 -5.80 13.69
N PRO A 358 -37.67 -5.73 13.82
CA PRO A 358 -38.42 -6.39 14.91
C PRO A 358 -38.48 -7.94 14.81
N GLU A 359 -37.53 -8.59 14.14
CA GLU A 359 -37.49 -10.04 13.96
C GLU A 359 -36.79 -10.83 15.08
N ASP A 360 -36.14 -10.16 16.04
CA ASP A 360 -35.52 -10.83 17.20
C ASP A 360 -36.52 -11.25 18.30
N ASP A 361 -37.82 -10.96 18.15
CA ASP A 361 -38.86 -11.27 19.16
C ASP A 361 -39.61 -12.61 18.95
N LYS A 362 -39.24 -13.44 17.97
CA LYS A 362 -40.00 -14.67 17.64
C LYS A 362 -39.42 -16.00 18.12
N ASN A 363 -38.33 -16.01 18.87
CA ASN A 363 -37.81 -17.23 19.48
C ASN A 363 -37.92 -17.21 21.01
N VAL A 364 -39.12 -16.91 21.53
CA VAL A 364 -39.52 -17.34 22.87
C VAL A 364 -40.07 -18.75 22.78
N ILE A 365 -39.20 -19.68 23.16
CA ILE A 365 -39.40 -21.06 23.59
C ILE A 365 -40.87 -21.45 23.79
N LYS A 366 -41.38 -22.34 22.93
CA LYS A 366 -42.38 -23.34 23.32
C LYS A 366 -41.69 -24.70 23.34
N GLY A 367 -41.42 -25.16 24.55
CA GLY A 367 -40.91 -26.47 24.92
C GLY A 367 -41.02 -26.58 26.43
#